data_AF-A0A3C1RPF3-F1
#
_entry.id   AF-A0A3C1RPF3-F1
#
_cell.length_a   1.000
_cell.length_b   1.000
_cell.length_c   1.000
_cell.angle_alpha   90.00
_cell.angle_beta   90.00
_cell.angle_gamma   90.00
#
_symmetry.space_group_name_H-M   'P 1'
#
loop_
_entity.id
_entity.type
_entity.pdbx_description
1 polymer ?
#
loop_
_entity_poly.entity_id
_entity_poly.type
_entity_poly.pdbx_seq_one_letter_code
_entity_poly.pdbx_strand_id
1 'polypeptide(L)'
;KQPYYLGMFLAGAYQEIMGNLHNLFGNTNVVHIKLTPQGYQIESVIKGDTMNEVLGYVQYDTEDLIESIRRQTEQALEQKRISLEESQLLLQNYERSLRRYTYLH
;
A
#
# COMPACT_ATOMS: atom_id res chain seq x y z
N LYS A 1 21.65 13.44 -1.05
CA LYS A 1 20.83 13.89 0.11
C LYS A 1 20.80 12.74 1.12
N GLN A 2 20.91 13.03 2.42
CA GLN A 2 20.75 12.02 3.47
C GLN A 2 19.31 12.00 3.97
N PRO A 3 18.77 10.85 4.39
CA PRO A 3 17.41 10.77 4.93
C PRO A 3 17.32 11.56 6.26
N TYR A 4 16.19 12.25 6.46
CA TYR A 4 15.90 12.99 7.68
C TYR A 4 14.69 12.35 8.37
N TYR A 5 14.93 11.72 9.52
CA TYR A 5 13.90 11.00 10.28
C TYR A 5 13.32 11.91 11.37
N LEU A 6 11.99 11.92 11.49
CA LEU A 6 11.27 12.62 12.55
C LEU A 6 10.71 11.60 13.54
N GLY A 7 10.89 11.87 14.83
CA GLY A 7 10.30 11.08 15.91
C GLY A 7 9.14 11.83 16.55
N MET A 8 8.00 11.16 16.71
CA MET A 8 6.85 11.65 17.48
C MET A 8 6.68 10.74 18.70
N PHE A 9 6.52 11.33 19.88
CA PHE A 9 6.44 10.62 21.16
C PHE A 9 5.10 10.87 21.83
N LEU A 10 4.76 10.01 22.80
CA LEU A 10 3.50 10.08 23.55
C LEU A 10 2.24 9.85 22.68
N ALA A 11 2.40 9.17 21.53
CA ALA A 11 1.32 8.83 20.61
C ALA A 11 0.62 7.48 20.92
N GLY A 12 1.08 6.74 21.92
CA GLY A 12 0.61 5.37 22.21
C GLY A 12 -0.77 5.25 22.85
N ALA A 13 -1.48 6.36 23.08
CA ALA A 13 -2.84 6.35 23.61
C ALA A 13 -3.81 6.93 22.57
N TYR A 14 -4.91 6.21 22.31
CA TYR A 14 -6.05 6.60 21.46
C TYR A 14 -5.79 6.80 19.96
N GLN A 15 -4.58 7.10 19.52
CA GLN A 15 -4.28 7.44 18.11
C GLN A 15 -4.46 6.26 17.15
N GLU A 16 -4.16 5.03 17.58
CA GLU A 16 -4.25 3.84 16.73
C GLU A 16 -5.71 3.46 16.40
N ILE A 17 -6.65 3.73 17.32
CA ILE A 17 -8.07 3.33 17.15
C ILE A 17 -8.90 4.45 16.50
N MET A 18 -8.46 5.71 16.61
CA MET A 18 -9.17 6.86 16.02
C MET A 18 -8.64 7.29 14.64
N GLY A 19 -7.68 6.54 14.09
CA GLY A 19 -7.19 6.74 12.73
C GLY A 19 -8.27 6.43 11.72
N ASN A 20 -8.90 7.46 11.17
CA ASN A 20 -9.71 7.30 9.96
C ASN A 20 -8.77 7.06 8.75
N LEU A 21 -9.22 6.27 7.78
CA LEU A 21 -8.57 6.06 6.48
C LEU A 21 -8.63 7.32 5.60
N HIS A 22 -8.19 8.47 6.12
CA HIS A 22 -8.19 9.73 5.40
C HIS A 22 -7.27 9.59 4.18
N ASN A 23 -7.85 9.73 2.99
CA ASN A 23 -7.20 9.46 1.70
C ASN A 23 -6.71 8.02 1.51
N LEU A 24 -7.36 7.05 2.17
CA LEU A 24 -7.01 5.62 2.05
C LEU A 24 -5.57 5.31 2.50
N PHE A 25 -4.98 6.16 3.34
CA PHE A 25 -3.78 5.78 4.08
C PHE A 25 -4.18 4.79 5.17
N GLY A 26 -3.77 3.53 4.99
CA GLY A 26 -3.98 2.47 5.96
C GLY A 26 -2.99 2.51 7.11
N ASN A 27 -2.98 1.44 7.89
CA ASN A 27 -2.14 1.31 9.07
C ASN A 27 -0.66 1.43 8.73
N THR A 28 0.11 1.97 9.67
CA THR A 28 1.56 2.03 9.53
C THR A 28 2.24 0.71 9.89
N ASN A 29 3.46 0.47 9.38
CA ASN A 29 4.28 -0.62 9.90
C ASN A 29 4.54 -0.41 11.41
N VAL A 30 4.30 -1.46 12.21
CA VAL A 30 4.55 -1.46 13.65
C VAL A 30 5.63 -2.48 13.98
N VAL A 31 6.60 -2.07 14.80
CA VAL A 31 7.68 -2.94 15.26
C VAL A 31 7.67 -2.96 16.78
N HIS A 32 7.55 -4.15 17.38
CA HIS A 32 7.71 -4.31 18.81
C HIS A 32 9.18 -4.58 19.13
N ILE A 33 9.75 -3.73 19.98
CA ILE A 33 11.16 -3.81 20.38
C ILE A 33 11.22 -4.14 21.86
N LYS A 34 11.98 -5.18 22.20
CA LYS A 34 12.25 -5.58 23.57
C LYS A 34 13.70 -5.29 23.92
N LEU A 35 13.93 -4.64 25.06
CA LEU A 35 15.26 -4.38 25.57
C LEU A 35 15.83 -5.64 26.24
N THR A 36 17.12 -5.87 26.03
CA THR A 36 17.89 -6.96 26.63
C THR A 36 19.15 -6.39 27.30
N PRO A 37 19.82 -7.12 28.21
CA PRO A 37 21.08 -6.66 28.80
C PRO A 37 22.18 -6.39 27.76
N GLN A 38 22.07 -6.96 26.55
CA GLN A 38 23.02 -6.82 25.45
C GLN A 38 22.58 -5.78 24.40
N GLY A 39 21.40 -5.15 24.56
CA GLY A 39 20.89 -4.16 23.63
C GLY A 39 19.38 -4.26 23.44
N TYR A 40 18.94 -4.52 22.21
CA TYR A 40 17.53 -4.68 21.87
C TYR A 40 17.32 -5.84 20.90
N GLN A 41 16.11 -6.37 20.88
CA GLN A 41 15.65 -7.36 19.92
C GLN A 41 14.31 -6.93 19.33
N ILE A 42 14.10 -7.22 18.05
CA ILE A 42 12.80 -7.08 17.39
C ILE A 42 11.99 -8.31 17.77
N GLU A 43 10.91 -8.11 18.52
CA GLU A 43 10.04 -9.19 18.98
C GLU A 43 9.01 -9.55 17.90
N SER A 44 8.42 -8.54 17.25
CA SER A 44 7.49 -8.74 16.14
C SER A 44 7.47 -7.56 15.19
N VAL A 45 7.11 -7.84 13.93
CA VAL A 45 6.87 -6.84 12.90
C VAL A 45 5.47 -7.06 12.35
N ILE A 46 4.63 -6.05 12.45
CA ILE A 46 3.31 -5.99 11.84
C ILE A 46 3.45 -5.08 10.62
N LYS A 47 3.18 -5.63 9.44
CA LYS A 47 3.17 -4.83 8.21
C LYS A 47 1.95 -3.93 8.22
N GLY A 48 2.13 -2.70 7.79
CA GLY A 48 1.02 -1.80 7.52
C GLY A 48 0.30 -2.16 6.23
N ASP A 49 -0.82 -1.49 5.97
CA ASP A 49 -1.76 -1.95 4.95
C ASP A 49 -1.27 -1.63 3.52
N THR A 50 -1.60 -2.52 2.61
CA THR A 50 -1.47 -2.34 1.15
C THR A 50 -2.69 -1.63 0.59
N MET A 51 -2.57 -1.06 -0.62
CA MET A 51 -3.70 -0.44 -1.31
C MET A 51 -4.88 -1.42 -1.49
N ASN A 52 -4.58 -2.70 -1.77
CA ASN A 52 -5.59 -3.75 -1.85
C ASN A 52 -6.38 -3.89 -0.54
N GLU A 53 -5.70 -4.04 0.60
CA GLU A 53 -6.35 -4.20 1.91
C GLU A 53 -7.26 -3.00 2.23
N VAL A 54 -6.79 -1.78 1.93
CA VAL A 54 -7.59 -0.58 2.16
C VAL A 54 -8.80 -0.48 1.23
N LEU A 55 -8.64 -0.87 -0.04
CA LEU A 55 -9.78 -0.96 -0.98
C LEU A 55 -10.81 -2.00 -0.52
N GLY A 56 -10.37 -3.10 0.08
CA GLY A 56 -11.25 -4.07 0.72
C GLY A 56 -12.09 -3.48 1.85
N TYR A 57 -11.51 -2.59 2.68
CA TYR A 57 -12.26 -1.91 3.76
C TYR A 57 -13.41 -1.04 3.25
N VAL A 58 -13.27 -0.46 2.05
CA VAL A 58 -14.31 0.33 1.38
C VAL A 58 -15.15 -0.50 0.40
N GLN A 59 -15.12 -1.83 0.54
CA GLN A 59 -15.95 -2.79 -0.21
C GLN A 59 -15.68 -2.84 -1.72
N TYR A 60 -14.47 -2.48 -2.16
CA TYR A 60 -14.02 -2.77 -3.52
C TYR A 60 -13.39 -4.15 -3.59
N ASP A 61 -13.73 -4.89 -4.65
CA ASP A 61 -13.04 -6.12 -5.03
C ASP A 61 -11.90 -5.77 -5.99
N THR A 62 -10.65 -6.07 -5.60
CA THR A 62 -9.50 -5.81 -6.46
C THR A 62 -9.46 -6.67 -7.71
N GLU A 63 -10.04 -7.86 -7.70
CA GLU A 63 -10.11 -8.70 -8.90
C GLU A 63 -11.02 -8.05 -9.94
N ASP A 64 -12.16 -7.48 -9.52
CA ASP A 64 -13.06 -6.71 -10.38
C ASP A 64 -12.37 -5.46 -10.96
N LEU A 65 -11.57 -4.77 -10.14
CA LEU A 65 -10.82 -3.59 -10.59
C LEU A 65 -9.76 -3.95 -11.64
N ILE A 66 -9.03 -5.05 -11.43
CA ILE A 66 -8.04 -5.55 -12.40
C ILE A 66 -8.72 -5.95 -13.70
N GLU A 67 -9.84 -6.68 -13.63
CA GLU A 67 -10.59 -7.11 -14.80
C GLU A 67 -11.16 -5.92 -15.59
N SER A 68 -11.63 -4.88 -14.90
CA SER A 68 -12.10 -3.63 -15.52
C SER A 68 -10.98 -2.92 -16.30
N ILE A 69 -9.78 -2.80 -15.71
CA ILE A 69 -8.62 -2.20 -16.39
C ILE A 69 -8.15 -3.08 -17.56
N ARG A 70 -8.17 -4.41 -17.41
CA ARG A 70 -7.84 -5.35 -18.50
C ARG A 70 -8.72 -5.11 -19.72
N ARG A 71 -10.04 -5.06 -19.55
CA ARG A 71 -11.00 -4.82 -20.64
C ARG A 71 -10.79 -3.46 -21.31
N GLN A 72 -10.56 -2.40 -20.53
CA GLN A 72 -10.29 -1.06 -21.07
C GLN A 72 -8.97 -1.02 -21.87
N THR A 73 -7.96 -1.77 -21.41
CA THR A 73 -6.66 -1.88 -22.09
C THR A 73 -6.78 -2.64 -23.40
N GLU A 74 -7.53 -3.75 -23.43
CA GLU A 74 -7.83 -4.52 -24.65
C GLU A 74 -8.53 -3.64 -25.70
N GLN A 75 -9.54 -2.87 -25.30
CA GLN A 75 -10.24 -1.94 -26.19
C GLN A 75 -9.31 -0.84 -26.74
N ALA A 76 -8.41 -0.30 -25.91
CA ALA A 76 -7.45 0.70 -26.34
C ALA A 76 -6.43 0.14 -27.35
N LEU A 77 -6.04 -1.12 -27.17
CA LEU A 77 -5.16 -1.84 -28.08
C LEU A 77 -5.83 -2.09 -29.44
N GLU A 78 -7.08 -2.55 -29.46
CA GLU A 78 -7.88 -2.73 -30.68
C GLU A 78 -8.05 -1.42 -31.47
N GLN A 79 -8.26 -0.32 -30.74
CA GLN A 79 -8.37 1.03 -31.31
C GLN A 79 -7.01 1.64 -31.70
N LYS A 80 -5.90 0.91 -31.52
CA LYS A 80 -4.52 1.36 -31.79
C LYS A 80 -4.15 2.66 -31.07
N ARG A 81 -4.75 2.92 -29.90
CA ARG A 81 -4.39 4.06 -29.03
C ARG A 81 -3.14 3.79 -28.20
N ILE A 82 -2.83 2.52 -27.97
CA ILE A 82 -1.64 2.03 -27.29
C ILE A 82 -1.06 0.83 -28.04
N SER A 83 0.21 0.55 -27.83
CA SER A 83 0.89 -0.66 -28.29
C SER A 83 0.69 -1.84 -27.35
N LEU A 84 1.05 -3.05 -27.82
CA LEU A 84 1.02 -4.26 -26.99
C LEU A 84 1.95 -4.17 -25.78
N GLU A 85 3.12 -3.55 -25.96
CA GLU A 85 4.11 -3.35 -24.89
C GLU A 85 3.57 -2.39 -23.81
N GLU A 86 2.97 -1.26 -24.22
CA GLU A 86 2.34 -0.31 -23.31
C GLU A 86 1.17 -0.94 -22.55
N SER A 87 0.37 -1.79 -23.21
CA SER A 87 -0.72 -2.56 -22.59
C SER A 87 -0.19 -3.47 -21.47
N GLN A 88 0.86 -4.24 -21.75
CA GLN A 88 1.46 -5.14 -20.76
C GLN A 88 2.05 -4.36 -19.58
N LEU A 89 2.75 -3.26 -19.88
CA LEU A 89 3.34 -2.40 -18.86
C LEU A 89 2.26 -1.75 -17.97
N LEU A 90 1.15 -1.30 -18.55
CA LEU A 90 0.03 -0.73 -17.81
C LEU A 90 -0.56 -1.72 -16.81
N LEU A 91 -0.88 -2.95 -17.27
CA LEU A 91 -1.46 -3.97 -16.40
C LEU A 91 -0.51 -4.39 -15.27
N GLN A 92 0.76 -4.63 -15.60
CA GLN A 92 1.76 -4.96 -14.59
C GLN A 92 1.95 -3.84 -13.56
N ASN A 93 1.95 -2.58 -14.00
CA ASN A 93 2.08 -1.44 -13.09
C ASN A 93 0.85 -1.30 -12.20
N TYR A 94 -0.35 -1.54 -12.74
CA TYR A 94 -1.59 -1.47 -11.98
C TYR A 94 -1.64 -2.54 -10.88
N GLU A 95 -1.40 -3.81 -11.23
CA GLU A 95 -1.33 -4.93 -10.28
C GLU A 95 -0.25 -4.70 -9.21
N ARG A 96 0.94 -4.24 -9.63
CA ARG A 96 2.01 -3.93 -8.70
C ARG A 96 1.60 -2.82 -7.73
N SER A 97 0.90 -1.80 -8.21
CA SER A 97 0.48 -0.66 -7.39
C SER A 97 -0.53 -1.09 -6.32
N LEU A 98 -1.49 -1.95 -6.66
CA LEU A 98 -2.45 -2.50 -5.69
C LEU A 98 -1.77 -3.26 -4.53
N ARG A 99 -0.63 -3.90 -4.79
CA ARG A 99 0.15 -4.63 -3.77
C ARG A 99 1.11 -3.75 -2.98
N ARG A 100 1.25 -2.47 -3.31
CA ARG A 100 2.16 -1.55 -2.61
C ARG A 100 1.52 -1.07 -1.32
N TYR A 101 2.42 -0.72 -0.39
CA TYR A 101 2.09 -0.01 0.83
C TYR A 101 1.40 1.32 0.53
N THR A 102 0.47 1.73 1.38
CA THR A 102 -0.36 2.92 1.13
C THR A 102 0.41 4.24 1.18
N TYR A 103 1.60 4.25 1.78
CA TYR A 103 2.43 5.45 1.89
C TYR A 103 3.41 5.63 0.72
N LEU A 104 3.88 6.86 0.56
CA LEU A 104 4.74 7.29 -0.54
C LEU A 104 6.15 6.69 -0.44
N HIS A 105 6.77 6.45 -1.60
CA HIS A 105 8.15 5.96 -1.74
C HIS A 105 9.01 7.01 -2.45
#